data_AF-A0ABD2U6D5-F1
#
_entry.id   AF-A0ABD2U6D5-F1
#
_cell.length_a   1.000
_cell.length_b   1.000
_cell.length_c   1.000
_cell.angle_alpha   90.00
_cell.angle_beta   90.00
_cell.angle_gamma   90.00
#
_symmetry.space_group_name_H-M   'P 1'
#
loop_
_entity.id
_entity.type
_entity.pdbx_description
1 polymer ?
#
loop_
_entity_poly.entity_id
_entity_poly.type
_entity_poly.pdbx_seq_one_letter_code
_entity_poly.pdbx_strand_id
1 'polypeptide(L)'
;KLDNDGYKDSGLINSHVATKFKTLYWRSFHLPQPVGNFSIFRRVRLNQMAMAVISKNQSNTTSSDDPLLPWLWSIEKSLKERTSIDGRDLHELCSNCISTFKNNPRYQNDVRFLKIWFLYMDSSSDHESIYREIEQNKICLFNSLLYETYALFLEAKGRLIDAFLIYHLGISRNAEPLGRLKKAQVLFLERMSEKVTAGSLQKMDIVSENGGACVNPWLISTIKNLLQKKNPEILKYEGYHPSKKAYSGKVALSTLQKSARNKTIDIGGYSYQIKGCAGQGGFAQVFKACCDGNPDEVVALKIQKPAFPWEFYIYRQLDMRIPGKERLSFGYAHRLHLYSDYSILVSDFLANGTLQDAINSNVVLGGAMEEVLCIYYTIEMLCILEILHDARIIHGDFKPDNLLIRYARDDLAEDLENFRQRTGPWSEQGLSLVDWGRGIDLSLFPDQTEFIGDSRTSGFRCIQMQENKPWKYQVDAYGLCVIVHMMLHNSYMEIERRPSPHGGHSYQPKLPFKRYWKVELWKNLFTKLININHTDDHKNMLKSLRESFQDYMCSNPQLIKKLRQLLAKQKTSLCSS
;
A
#
# COMPACT_ATOMS: atom_id res chain seq x y z
N LYS A 1 -19.05 13.59 -62.56
CA LYS A 1 -20.33 13.62 -61.81
C LYS A 1 -20.00 13.35 -60.36
N LEU A 2 -19.98 14.25 -59.39
CA LEU A 2 -20.28 15.68 -59.19
C LEU A 2 -19.45 16.00 -57.91
N ASP A 3 -18.48 16.91 -57.94
CA ASP A 3 -18.57 18.37 -57.70
C ASP A 3 -18.54 18.83 -56.23
N ASN A 4 -17.63 19.79 -56.03
CA ASN A 4 -17.71 21.02 -55.23
C ASN A 4 -17.00 21.19 -53.86
N ASP A 5 -16.01 22.09 -53.93
CA ASP A 5 -15.81 23.34 -53.16
C ASP A 5 -15.67 23.27 -51.63
N GLY A 6 -14.66 23.86 -50.98
CA GLY A 6 -13.96 25.10 -51.30
C GLY A 6 -14.41 26.18 -50.31
N TYR A 7 -13.56 26.56 -49.34
CA TYR A 7 -13.65 27.86 -48.67
C TYR A 7 -12.27 28.31 -48.17
N LYS A 8 -11.85 29.46 -48.70
CA LYS A 8 -10.78 30.35 -48.22
C LYS A 8 -11.41 31.48 -47.39
N ASP A 9 -10.56 32.06 -46.54
CA ASP A 9 -10.57 33.43 -46.00
C ASP A 9 -11.72 33.86 -45.06
N SER A 10 -11.34 34.22 -43.84
CA SER A 10 -11.18 35.64 -43.42
C SER A 10 -11.08 35.79 -41.90
N GLY A 11 -10.34 36.81 -41.45
CA GLY A 11 -10.66 37.50 -40.19
C GLY A 11 -9.58 37.52 -39.12
N LEU A 12 -8.66 38.49 -39.22
CA LEU A 12 -7.94 39.07 -38.08
C LEU A 12 -8.92 39.43 -36.95
N ILE A 13 -8.68 38.95 -35.72
CA ILE A 13 -9.14 39.62 -34.49
C ILE A 13 -8.05 39.54 -33.39
N ASN A 14 -7.40 40.69 -33.18
CA ASN A 14 -6.87 41.26 -31.95
C ASN A 14 -5.90 40.47 -31.04
N SER A 15 -4.63 40.85 -31.20
CA SER A 15 -3.48 40.73 -30.28
C SER A 15 -3.63 41.54 -28.97
N HIS A 16 -4.80 41.53 -28.31
CA HIS A 16 -5.01 42.24 -27.03
C HIS A 16 -5.71 41.43 -25.92
N VAL A 17 -5.92 40.12 -26.10
CA VAL A 17 -6.59 39.27 -25.08
C VAL A 17 -5.67 38.20 -24.45
N ALA A 18 -4.52 37.89 -25.06
CA ALA A 18 -3.59 36.87 -24.52
C ALA A 18 -2.68 37.37 -23.37
N THR A 19 -2.67 38.67 -23.06
CA THR A 19 -1.78 39.28 -22.05
C THR A 19 -2.51 39.78 -20.80
N LYS A 20 -3.83 39.59 -20.67
CA LYS A 20 -4.60 39.90 -19.44
C LYS A 20 -4.99 38.67 -18.60
N PHE A 21 -4.91 37.46 -19.13
CA PHE A 21 -5.16 36.24 -18.35
C PHE A 21 -3.93 35.72 -17.56
N LYS A 22 -2.72 36.20 -17.88
CA LYS A 22 -1.51 35.91 -17.10
C LYS A 22 -1.30 36.84 -15.89
N THR A 23 -2.09 37.90 -15.76
CA THR A 23 -1.82 38.98 -14.78
C THR A 23 -2.81 39.04 -13.62
N LEU A 24 -3.92 38.28 -13.65
CA LEU A 24 -4.82 38.12 -12.49
C LEU A 24 -4.61 36.81 -11.70
N TYR A 25 -3.96 35.80 -12.29
CA TYR A 25 -3.67 34.55 -11.59
C TYR A 25 -2.34 34.55 -10.81
N TRP A 26 -1.54 35.61 -10.96
CA TRP A 26 -0.18 35.74 -10.41
C TRP A 26 -0.04 36.77 -9.29
N ARG A 27 -1.16 37.30 -8.75
CA ARG A 27 -1.14 38.27 -7.63
C ARG A 27 -1.64 37.73 -6.28
N SER A 28 -2.06 36.48 -6.18
CA SER A 28 -2.62 35.92 -4.92
C SER A 28 -1.64 35.12 -4.06
N PHE A 29 -0.34 35.08 -4.40
CA PHE A 29 0.65 34.23 -3.72
C PHE A 29 1.98 34.93 -3.40
N HIS A 30 1.94 36.15 -2.89
CA HIS A 30 3.04 36.66 -2.06
C HIS A 30 2.50 37.02 -0.68
N LEU A 31 2.80 36.14 0.28
CA LEU A 31 2.68 36.42 1.72
C LEU A 31 4.01 37.04 2.18
N PRO A 32 3.99 38.15 2.92
CA PRO A 32 5.04 38.44 3.88
C PRO A 32 4.82 37.56 5.12
N GLN A 33 5.88 36.95 5.65
CA GLN A 33 5.94 36.49 7.04
C GLN A 33 6.44 37.66 7.91
N PRO A 34 6.25 37.70 9.25
CA PRO A 34 5.39 36.88 10.11
C PRO A 34 4.49 37.75 11.02
N VAL A 35 3.95 37.13 12.07
CA VAL A 35 3.36 37.67 13.32
C VAL A 35 1.82 37.77 13.39
N GLY A 36 1.23 36.89 14.19
CA GLY A 36 -0.04 37.12 14.90
C GLY A 36 -1.33 36.61 14.23
N ASN A 37 -2.05 35.75 14.95
CA ASN A 37 -3.46 35.35 14.75
C ASN A 37 -3.81 34.38 13.59
N PHE A 38 -3.57 33.09 13.87
CA PHE A 38 -4.08 31.91 13.17
C PHE A 38 -5.64 31.80 13.06
N SER A 39 -6.43 32.73 13.60
CA SER A 39 -7.91 32.66 13.58
C SER A 39 -8.54 33.25 12.30
N ILE A 40 -7.86 34.14 11.60
CA ILE A 40 -8.38 34.78 10.37
C ILE A 40 -8.33 33.80 9.19
N PHE A 41 -7.31 32.93 9.15
CA PHE A 41 -7.20 31.85 8.17
C PHE A 41 -8.37 30.84 8.22
N ARG A 42 -8.96 30.60 9.41
CA ARG A 42 -10.13 29.71 9.60
C ARG A 42 -11.38 30.21 8.89
N ARG A 43 -11.65 31.52 8.95
CA ARG A 43 -12.91 32.11 8.44
C ARG A 43 -12.93 32.34 6.94
N VAL A 44 -11.79 32.66 6.33
CA VAL A 44 -11.75 33.08 4.91
C VAL A 44 -11.93 31.90 3.94
N ARG A 45 -11.33 30.73 4.20
CA ARG A 45 -11.45 29.55 3.32
C ARG A 45 -12.83 28.88 3.41
N LEU A 46 -13.40 28.75 4.60
CA LEU A 46 -14.76 28.22 4.79
C LEU A 46 -15.82 29.18 4.24
N ASN A 47 -15.68 30.50 4.42
CA ASN A 47 -16.56 31.47 3.77
C ASN A 47 -16.45 31.44 2.24
N GLN A 48 -15.25 31.26 1.67
CA GLN A 48 -15.09 31.07 0.22
C GLN A 48 -15.70 29.75 -0.28
N MET A 49 -15.59 28.66 0.49
CA MET A 49 -16.23 27.38 0.17
C MET A 49 -17.76 27.45 0.28
N ALA A 50 -18.28 28.21 1.24
CA ALA A 50 -19.71 28.49 1.42
C ALA A 50 -20.27 29.39 0.32
N MET A 51 -19.54 30.44 -0.11
CA MET A 51 -19.91 31.25 -1.29
C MET A 51 -19.89 30.43 -2.59
N ALA A 52 -19.05 29.38 -2.67
CA ALA A 52 -19.04 28.43 -3.78
C ALA A 52 -20.14 27.36 -3.72
N VAL A 53 -21.05 27.39 -2.73
CA VAL A 53 -22.24 26.52 -2.69
C VAL A 53 -23.23 26.89 -3.81
N ILE A 54 -23.17 28.12 -4.34
CA ILE A 54 -24.23 28.71 -5.18
C ILE A 54 -23.71 29.29 -6.51
N SER A 55 -22.43 29.07 -6.87
CA SER A 55 -21.95 29.47 -8.20
C SER A 55 -22.59 28.57 -9.28
N LYS A 56 -23.47 29.20 -10.08
CA LYS A 56 -24.27 28.62 -11.17
C LYS A 56 -23.44 27.73 -12.11
N ASN A 57 -23.60 26.41 -11.99
CA ASN A 57 -23.51 25.53 -13.16
C ASN A 57 -24.94 25.26 -13.65
N GLN A 58 -25.43 26.16 -14.49
CA GLN A 58 -26.52 25.86 -15.42
C GLN A 58 -25.97 24.97 -16.53
N SER A 59 -26.27 23.67 -16.47
CA SER A 59 -26.55 22.87 -17.66
C SER A 59 -27.24 21.56 -17.24
N ASN A 60 -28.54 21.51 -17.51
CA ASN A 60 -29.40 20.33 -17.63
C ASN A 60 -29.84 19.58 -16.36
N THR A 61 -30.74 20.19 -15.57
CA THR A 61 -31.95 19.51 -15.08
C THR A 61 -33.04 20.56 -14.86
N THR A 62 -34.23 20.31 -15.38
CA THR A 62 -35.45 21.13 -15.23
C THR A 62 -35.71 21.46 -13.76
N SER A 63 -35.99 22.73 -13.49
CA SER A 63 -35.83 23.41 -12.22
C SER A 63 -37.10 23.48 -11.37
N SER A 64 -37.67 22.34 -10.97
CA SER A 64 -38.73 22.32 -9.94
C SER A 64 -38.62 21.23 -8.86
N ASP A 65 -37.72 20.24 -8.99
CA ASP A 65 -37.64 19.07 -8.08
C ASP A 65 -36.23 18.82 -7.49
N ASP A 66 -35.53 19.84 -6.98
CA ASP A 66 -34.38 19.62 -6.08
C ASP A 66 -34.73 19.95 -4.63
N PRO A 67 -35.15 18.94 -3.83
CA PRO A 67 -35.46 19.09 -2.42
C PRO A 67 -34.35 19.72 -1.56
N LEU A 68 -33.09 19.69 -2.01
CA LEU A 68 -31.96 20.27 -1.29
C LEU A 68 -31.90 21.80 -1.46
N LEU A 69 -32.46 22.35 -2.55
CA LEU A 69 -32.31 23.75 -2.91
C LEU A 69 -32.88 24.76 -1.87
N PRO A 70 -34.07 24.53 -1.28
CA PRO A 70 -34.58 25.42 -0.21
C PRO A 70 -33.66 25.46 1.02
N TRP A 71 -33.01 24.34 1.35
CA TRP A 71 -32.03 24.27 2.44
C TRP A 71 -30.77 25.06 2.11
N LEU A 72 -30.27 24.95 0.88
CA LEU A 72 -29.10 25.72 0.42
C LEU A 72 -29.35 27.23 0.51
N TRP A 73 -30.54 27.70 0.11
CA TRP A 73 -30.92 29.11 0.24
C TRP A 73 -31.04 29.56 1.70
N SER A 74 -31.63 28.73 2.56
CA SER A 74 -31.78 29.04 3.98
C SER A 74 -30.42 29.11 4.70
N ILE A 75 -29.53 28.17 4.40
CA ILE A 75 -28.14 28.15 4.90
C ILE A 75 -27.37 29.37 4.38
N GLU A 76 -27.49 29.71 3.09
CA GLU A 76 -26.84 30.90 2.52
C GLU A 76 -27.34 32.19 3.17
N LYS A 77 -28.66 32.32 3.35
CA LYS A 77 -29.28 33.47 4.01
C LYS A 77 -28.76 33.62 5.45
N SER A 78 -28.74 32.53 6.22
CA SER A 78 -28.21 32.50 7.58
C SER A 78 -26.72 32.92 7.64
N LEU A 79 -25.91 32.46 6.67
CA LEU A 79 -24.50 32.85 6.56
C LEU A 79 -24.29 34.33 6.20
N LYS A 80 -25.21 34.94 5.44
CA LYS A 80 -25.16 36.37 5.03
C LYS A 80 -25.69 37.32 6.10
N GLU A 81 -26.76 36.96 6.79
CA GLU A 81 -27.49 37.88 7.67
C GLU A 81 -26.87 38.03 9.07
N ARG A 82 -26.12 37.04 9.58
CA ARG A 82 -25.41 37.08 10.89
C ARG A 82 -26.13 37.89 11.99
N THR A 83 -27.42 37.65 12.21
CA THR A 83 -28.23 38.40 13.18
C THR A 83 -28.30 37.80 14.59
N SER A 84 -27.68 36.64 14.88
CA SER A 84 -27.73 36.09 16.24
C SER A 84 -26.37 35.74 16.82
N ILE A 85 -26.24 36.08 18.10
CA ILE A 85 -25.04 36.12 18.92
C ILE A 85 -24.41 34.73 19.17
N ASP A 86 -25.01 33.61 18.72
CA ASP A 86 -24.58 32.26 19.13
C ASP A 86 -24.42 31.20 18.03
N GLY A 87 -24.67 31.45 16.74
CA GLY A 87 -24.46 30.44 15.68
C GLY A 87 -25.30 29.14 15.78
N ARG A 88 -26.16 29.01 16.80
CA ARG A 88 -27.04 27.85 17.07
C ARG A 88 -28.03 27.59 15.93
N ASP A 89 -28.57 28.65 15.34
CA ASP A 89 -29.54 28.57 14.23
C ASP A 89 -28.94 27.90 12.98
N LEU A 90 -27.68 28.22 12.63
CA LEU A 90 -27.00 27.58 11.50
C LEU A 90 -26.70 26.10 11.75
N HIS A 91 -26.26 25.75 12.96
CA HIS A 91 -25.99 24.37 13.35
C HIS A 91 -27.26 23.51 13.27
N GLU A 92 -28.39 24.04 13.76
CA GLU A 92 -29.69 23.37 13.70
C GLU A 92 -30.21 23.21 12.27
N LEU A 93 -30.08 24.25 11.44
CA LEU A 93 -30.40 24.18 10.00
C LEU A 93 -29.57 23.11 9.28
N CYS A 94 -28.27 23.03 9.52
CA CYS A 94 -27.42 22.00 8.93
C CYS A 94 -27.78 20.58 9.44
N SER A 95 -28.00 20.43 10.75
CA SER A 95 -28.42 19.16 11.36
C SER A 95 -29.72 18.64 10.77
N ASN A 96 -30.73 19.49 10.65
CA ASN A 96 -32.04 19.12 10.10
C ASN A 96 -31.98 18.80 8.61
N CYS A 97 -31.13 19.50 7.85
CA CYS A 97 -30.85 19.16 6.46
C CYS A 97 -30.20 17.77 6.33
N ILE A 98 -29.18 17.50 7.15
CA ILE A 98 -28.47 16.23 7.17
C ILE A 98 -29.41 15.08 7.53
N SER A 99 -30.21 15.22 8.60
CA SER A 99 -31.15 14.17 9.03
C SER A 99 -32.18 13.84 7.96
N THR A 100 -32.62 14.85 7.18
CA THR A 100 -33.58 14.69 6.09
C THR A 100 -32.98 13.92 4.90
N PHE A 101 -31.72 14.17 4.54
CA PHE A 101 -31.14 13.66 3.28
C PHE A 101 -30.07 12.58 3.41
N LYS A 102 -29.53 12.30 4.61
CA LYS A 102 -28.38 11.38 4.79
C LYS A 102 -28.59 9.97 4.23
N ASN A 103 -29.81 9.46 4.28
CA ASN A 103 -30.16 8.12 3.78
C ASN A 103 -30.60 8.11 2.30
N ASN A 104 -30.67 9.27 1.65
CA ASN A 104 -31.17 9.37 0.28
C ASN A 104 -30.02 9.15 -0.74
N PRO A 105 -30.10 8.11 -1.59
CA PRO A 105 -29.04 7.80 -2.56
C PRO A 105 -28.73 8.93 -3.54
N ARG A 106 -29.70 9.81 -3.85
CA ARG A 106 -29.54 10.95 -4.77
C ARG A 106 -28.42 11.90 -4.33
N TYR A 107 -28.19 12.02 -3.02
CA TYR A 107 -27.24 12.98 -2.45
C TYR A 107 -25.92 12.35 -1.99
N GLN A 108 -25.74 11.04 -2.12
CA GLN A 108 -24.52 10.35 -1.71
C GLN A 108 -23.27 10.91 -2.40
N ASN A 109 -23.35 11.27 -3.69
CA ASN A 109 -22.23 11.86 -4.43
C ASN A 109 -22.40 13.36 -4.73
N ASP A 110 -23.33 14.03 -4.04
CA ASP A 110 -23.58 15.46 -4.22
C ASP A 110 -22.61 16.31 -3.38
N VAL A 111 -21.72 17.03 -4.06
CA VAL A 111 -20.73 17.91 -3.42
C VAL A 111 -21.39 19.05 -2.64
N ARG A 112 -22.61 19.49 -3.01
CA ARG A 112 -23.35 20.52 -2.27
C ARG A 112 -23.76 19.99 -0.91
N PHE A 113 -24.20 18.73 -0.85
CA PHE A 113 -24.54 18.06 0.40
C PHE A 113 -23.30 17.83 1.27
N LEU A 114 -22.17 17.40 0.68
CA LEU A 114 -20.89 17.29 1.39
C LEU A 114 -20.45 18.62 2.04
N LYS A 115 -20.69 19.77 1.40
CA LYS A 115 -20.36 21.07 1.98
C LYS A 115 -21.21 21.40 3.22
N ILE A 116 -22.47 20.98 3.25
CA ILE A 116 -23.34 21.14 4.43
C ILE A 116 -22.78 20.31 5.60
N TRP A 117 -22.32 19.08 5.34
CA TRP A 117 -21.63 18.26 6.34
C TRP A 117 -20.40 18.96 6.94
N PHE A 118 -19.61 19.68 6.13
CA PHE A 118 -18.48 20.45 6.65
C PHE A 118 -18.89 21.66 7.49
N LEU A 119 -19.98 22.35 7.14
CA LEU A 119 -20.52 23.44 7.95
C LEU A 119 -21.03 22.93 9.31
N TYR A 120 -21.68 21.77 9.31
CA TYR A 120 -22.12 21.09 10.54
C TYR A 120 -20.92 20.67 11.40
N MET A 121 -19.89 20.12 10.78
CA MET A 121 -18.67 19.68 11.47
C MET A 121 -17.89 20.84 12.11
N ASP A 122 -17.83 22.03 11.47
CA ASP A 122 -17.11 23.19 12.00
C ASP A 122 -17.79 23.78 13.26
N SER A 123 -19.10 23.58 13.40
CA SER A 123 -19.90 24.06 14.53
C SER A 123 -20.07 23.02 15.65
N SER A 124 -19.56 21.79 15.47
CA SER A 124 -19.66 20.70 16.45
C SER A 124 -18.35 20.43 17.19
N SER A 125 -18.44 19.99 18.45
CA SER A 125 -17.31 19.50 19.24
C SER A 125 -16.89 18.07 18.89
N ASP A 126 -17.81 17.24 18.40
CA ASP A 126 -17.59 15.83 18.08
C ASP A 126 -17.50 15.58 16.56
N HIS A 127 -16.43 16.10 15.97
CA HIS A 127 -16.16 15.97 14.54
C HIS A 127 -15.82 14.53 14.10
N GLU A 128 -15.43 13.66 15.03
CA GLU A 128 -15.11 12.25 14.73
C GLU A 128 -16.38 11.45 14.50
N SER A 129 -17.41 11.62 15.34
CA SER A 129 -18.72 11.00 15.12
C SER A 129 -19.35 11.47 13.80
N ILE A 130 -19.22 12.75 13.47
CA ILE A 130 -19.72 13.30 12.20
C ILE A 130 -19.02 12.65 11.01
N TYR A 131 -17.69 12.51 11.04
CA TYR A 131 -16.96 11.85 9.95
C TYR A 131 -17.34 10.37 9.83
N ARG A 132 -17.51 9.66 10.95
CA ARG A 132 -18.01 8.27 10.95
C ARG A 132 -19.38 8.17 10.30
N GLU A 133 -20.27 9.13 10.56
CA GLU A 133 -21.60 9.17 9.95
C GLU A 133 -21.54 9.43 8.43
N ILE A 134 -20.64 10.32 7.96
CA ILE A 134 -20.36 10.50 6.52
C ILE A 134 -19.93 9.17 5.88
N GLU A 135 -19.02 8.43 6.53
CA GLU A 135 -18.55 7.15 6.00
C GLU A 135 -19.63 6.07 5.98
N GLN A 136 -20.41 5.94 7.06
CA GLN A 136 -21.51 4.98 7.16
C GLN A 136 -22.58 5.24 6.08
N ASN A 137 -22.91 6.50 5.83
CA ASN A 137 -23.87 6.92 4.81
C ASN A 137 -23.26 7.01 3.40
N LYS A 138 -21.98 6.66 3.24
CA LYS A 138 -21.24 6.64 1.97
C LYS A 138 -21.23 8.00 1.24
N ILE A 139 -21.21 9.10 1.99
CA ILE A 139 -21.24 10.45 1.41
C ILE A 139 -19.88 10.78 0.78
N CYS A 140 -19.85 10.90 -0.55
CA CYS A 140 -18.75 11.37 -1.37
C CYS A 140 -17.42 10.63 -1.16
N LEU A 141 -17.49 9.32 -0.87
CA LEU A 141 -16.30 8.50 -0.58
C LEU A 141 -15.28 8.44 -1.73
N PHE A 142 -15.70 8.69 -2.97
CA PHE A 142 -14.82 8.72 -4.14
C PHE A 142 -14.51 10.15 -4.62
N ASN A 143 -14.86 11.18 -3.84
CA ASN A 143 -14.57 12.56 -4.17
C ASN A 143 -13.37 13.07 -3.36
N SER A 144 -12.34 13.57 -4.04
CA SER A 144 -11.12 14.11 -3.41
C SER A 144 -11.40 15.23 -2.40
N LEU A 145 -12.48 16.01 -2.59
CA LEU A 145 -12.83 17.13 -1.72
C LEU A 145 -13.11 16.68 -0.28
N LEU A 146 -13.68 15.47 -0.09
CA LEU A 146 -13.94 14.90 1.23
C LEU A 146 -12.64 14.86 2.05
N TYR A 147 -11.64 14.20 1.46
CA TYR A 147 -10.36 13.94 2.10
C TYR A 147 -9.51 15.21 2.23
N GLU A 148 -9.47 16.04 1.19
CA GLU A 148 -8.72 17.29 1.21
C GLU A 148 -9.22 18.21 2.34
N THR A 149 -10.55 18.39 2.44
CA THR A 149 -11.13 19.34 3.39
C THR A 149 -11.05 18.81 4.81
N TYR A 150 -11.33 17.52 5.04
CA TYR A 150 -11.24 16.93 6.37
C TYR A 150 -9.80 16.86 6.89
N ALA A 151 -8.83 16.56 6.03
CA ALA A 151 -7.42 16.59 6.40
C ALA A 151 -6.97 18.02 6.77
N LEU A 152 -7.39 19.03 6.03
CA LEU A 152 -7.12 20.44 6.36
C LEU A 152 -7.76 20.85 7.71
N PHE A 153 -8.97 20.37 7.98
CA PHE A 153 -9.64 20.60 9.27
C PHE A 153 -8.83 20.01 10.43
N LEU A 154 -8.38 18.76 10.32
CA LEU A 154 -7.55 18.10 11.32
C LEU A 154 -6.19 18.79 11.48
N GLU A 155 -5.57 19.24 10.38
CA GLU A 155 -4.34 20.03 10.40
C GLU A 155 -4.52 21.33 11.21
N ALA A 156 -5.64 22.03 11.04
CA ALA A 156 -5.98 23.25 11.76
C ALA A 156 -6.29 23.03 13.26
N LYS A 157 -6.51 21.78 13.66
CA LYS A 157 -6.67 21.36 15.06
C LYS A 157 -5.35 20.80 15.66
N GLY A 158 -4.26 20.78 14.87
CA GLY A 158 -2.97 20.22 15.29
C GLY A 158 -2.90 18.68 15.22
N ARG A 159 -3.94 18.02 14.71
CA ARG A 159 -4.03 16.56 14.56
C ARG A 159 -3.36 16.12 13.26
N LEU A 160 -2.06 16.35 13.17
CA LEU A 160 -1.28 16.16 11.95
C LEU A 160 -1.23 14.69 11.50
N ILE A 161 -1.19 13.74 12.45
CA ILE A 161 -1.19 12.31 12.12
C ILE A 161 -2.52 11.92 11.48
N ASP A 162 -3.64 12.37 12.03
CA ASP A 162 -4.96 12.06 11.49
C ASP A 162 -5.15 12.71 10.12
N ALA A 163 -4.71 13.95 9.94
CA ALA A 163 -4.71 14.61 8.64
C ALA A 163 -3.93 13.81 7.56
N PHE A 164 -2.77 13.26 7.93
CA PHE A 164 -1.98 12.39 7.05
C PHE A 164 -2.73 11.11 6.67
N LEU A 165 -3.39 10.46 7.64
CA LEU A 165 -4.17 9.25 7.41
C LEU A 165 -5.34 9.50 6.45
N ILE A 166 -6.01 10.64 6.56
CA ILE A 166 -7.13 11.01 5.69
C ILE A 166 -6.68 11.22 4.23
N TYR A 167 -5.53 11.86 3.99
CA TYR A 167 -4.96 11.93 2.65
C TYR A 167 -4.66 10.55 2.08
N HIS A 168 -4.06 9.66 2.89
CA HIS A 168 -3.78 8.29 2.48
C HIS A 168 -5.04 7.49 2.16
N LEU A 169 -6.08 7.63 2.98
CA LEU A 169 -7.36 6.96 2.81
C LEU A 169 -8.02 7.34 1.47
N GLY A 170 -8.09 8.63 1.16
CA GLY A 170 -8.63 9.09 -0.12
C GLY A 170 -7.84 8.61 -1.33
N ILE A 171 -6.51 8.52 -1.22
CA ILE A 171 -5.66 7.97 -2.28
C ILE A 171 -5.91 6.47 -2.46
N SER A 172 -6.01 5.70 -1.37
CA SER A 172 -6.31 4.26 -1.46
C SER A 172 -7.68 3.96 -2.06
N ARG A 173 -8.61 4.89 -1.93
CA ARG A 173 -9.96 4.81 -2.50
C ARG A 173 -10.05 5.33 -3.94
N ASN A 174 -8.92 5.75 -4.54
CA ASN A 174 -8.88 6.41 -5.86
C ASN A 174 -9.86 7.60 -5.97
N ALA A 175 -9.94 8.44 -4.93
CA ALA A 175 -10.87 9.55 -4.91
C ALA A 175 -10.51 10.63 -5.96
N GLU A 176 -11.47 11.01 -6.80
CA GLU A 176 -11.24 11.88 -7.95
C GLU A 176 -11.48 13.37 -7.62
N PRO A 177 -10.69 14.30 -8.20
CA PRO A 177 -9.51 14.06 -9.03
C PRO A 177 -8.30 13.53 -8.23
N LEU A 178 -7.78 12.35 -8.57
CA LEU A 178 -6.71 11.70 -7.78
C LEU A 178 -5.40 12.51 -7.81
N GLY A 179 -5.08 13.13 -8.95
CA GLY A 179 -3.93 14.02 -9.10
C GLY A 179 -4.01 15.24 -8.17
N ARG A 180 -5.21 15.77 -7.95
CA ARG A 180 -5.45 16.87 -7.01
C ARG A 180 -5.20 16.43 -5.58
N LEU A 181 -5.70 15.26 -5.19
CA LEU A 181 -5.54 14.74 -3.85
C LEU A 181 -4.07 14.43 -3.51
N LYS A 182 -3.33 13.82 -4.45
CA LYS A 182 -1.88 13.59 -4.30
C LYS A 182 -1.11 14.91 -4.17
N LYS A 183 -1.45 15.92 -4.97
CA LYS A 183 -0.84 17.26 -4.86
C LYS A 183 -1.13 17.89 -3.49
N ALA A 184 -2.37 17.77 -2.99
CA ALA A 184 -2.74 18.28 -1.68
C ALA A 184 -1.97 17.60 -0.54
N GLN A 185 -1.78 16.27 -0.63
CA GLN A 185 -0.96 15.51 0.33
C GLN A 185 0.50 16.00 0.34
N VAL A 186 1.11 16.22 -0.84
CA VAL A 186 2.48 16.74 -0.94
C VAL A 186 2.60 18.10 -0.25
N LEU A 187 1.68 19.03 -0.54
CA LEU A 187 1.67 20.36 0.10
C LEU A 187 1.47 20.27 1.61
N PHE A 188 0.69 19.30 2.10
CA PHE A 188 0.53 19.05 3.52
C PHE A 188 1.83 18.53 4.16
N LEU A 189 2.53 17.61 3.50
CA LEU A 189 3.81 17.08 3.98
C LEU A 189 4.90 18.17 4.03
N GLU A 190 4.90 19.11 3.08
CA GLU A 190 5.77 20.29 3.10
C GLU A 190 5.47 21.18 4.31
N ARG A 191 4.19 21.46 4.61
CA ARG A 191 3.82 22.22 5.82
C ARG A 191 4.12 21.48 7.12
N MET A 192 4.02 20.15 7.12
CA MET A 192 4.36 19.31 8.27
C MET A 192 5.86 19.32 8.53
N SER A 193 6.70 19.24 7.48
CA SER A 193 8.16 19.23 7.65
C SER A 193 8.67 20.54 8.23
N GLU A 194 8.13 21.69 7.79
CA GLU A 194 8.44 23.02 8.33
C GLU A 194 8.10 23.15 9.83
N LYS A 195 6.98 22.56 10.27
CA LYS A 195 6.55 22.56 11.68
C LYS A 195 7.39 21.63 12.56
N VAL A 196 7.82 20.49 12.03
CA VAL A 196 8.67 19.53 12.75
C VAL A 196 10.10 20.06 12.92
N THR A 197 10.60 20.91 12.02
CA THR A 197 11.89 21.61 12.21
C THR A 197 11.85 22.74 13.25
N ALA A 198 10.66 23.17 13.71
CA ALA A 198 10.47 24.34 14.56
C ALA A 198 9.94 24.06 15.98
N GLY A 199 9.61 22.81 16.38
CA GLY A 199 9.05 22.55 17.71
C GLY A 199 9.03 21.08 18.15
N SER A 200 9.39 20.86 19.42
CA SER A 200 9.46 19.57 20.12
C SER A 200 8.09 18.86 20.19
N LEU A 201 8.07 17.56 19.85
CA LEU A 201 6.85 16.73 19.87
C LEU A 201 6.64 16.10 21.25
N GLN A 202 5.48 16.37 21.85
CA GLN A 202 4.97 15.66 23.01
C GLN A 202 4.65 14.19 22.65
N LYS A 203 5.14 13.28 23.50
CA LYS A 203 4.84 11.84 23.48
C LYS A 203 3.36 11.59 23.78
N MET A 204 2.75 10.64 23.07
CA MET A 204 1.61 9.87 23.57
C MET A 204 1.98 8.38 23.51
N ASP A 205 2.10 7.79 24.69
CA ASP A 205 2.18 6.35 24.90
C ASP A 205 0.74 5.83 25.06
N ILE A 206 0.33 4.85 24.25
CA ILE A 206 -0.94 4.13 24.44
C ILE A 206 -0.60 2.84 25.19
N VAL A 207 -1.02 2.76 26.45
CA VAL A 207 -0.87 1.58 27.31
C VAL A 207 -2.07 0.66 27.12
N SER A 208 -1.82 -0.63 26.88
CA SER A 208 -2.83 -1.69 26.82
C SER A 208 -3.13 -2.23 28.22
N GLU A 209 -4.37 -2.60 28.49
CA GLU A 209 -4.88 -3.10 29.79
C GLU A 209 -4.27 -4.43 30.28
N ASN A 210 -3.31 -5.01 29.56
CA ASN A 210 -2.56 -6.19 30.01
C ASN A 210 -1.04 -5.98 29.86
N GLY A 211 -0.46 -5.00 30.53
CA GLY A 211 0.97 -4.95 30.94
C GLY A 211 2.07 -5.02 29.86
N GLY A 212 1.75 -5.24 28.59
CA GLY A 212 2.67 -5.34 27.46
C GLY A 212 2.55 -4.11 26.57
N ALA A 213 3.67 -3.45 26.29
CA ALA A 213 3.72 -2.31 25.39
C ALA A 213 3.45 -2.77 23.95
N CYS A 214 2.26 -2.49 23.42
CA CYS A 214 1.95 -2.70 22.00
C CYS A 214 2.60 -1.60 21.16
N VAL A 215 3.30 -1.97 20.10
CA VAL A 215 4.02 -1.01 19.24
C VAL A 215 3.47 -1.06 17.83
N ASN A 216 3.32 0.07 17.16
CA ASN A 216 3.12 0.06 15.71
C ASN A 216 4.48 0.10 15.00
N PRO A 217 4.89 -1.00 14.34
CA PRO A 217 6.23 -1.13 13.77
C PRO A 217 6.43 -0.25 12.54
N TRP A 218 5.34 0.16 11.87
CA TRP A 218 5.37 0.95 10.63
C TRP A 218 5.09 2.43 10.85
N LEU A 219 4.98 2.90 12.09
CA LEU A 219 4.95 4.34 12.36
C LEU A 219 6.29 4.98 11.96
N ILE A 220 6.20 6.14 11.31
CA ILE A 220 7.38 6.91 10.89
C ILE A 220 8.29 7.22 12.09
N SER A 221 7.73 7.52 13.26
CA SER A 221 8.50 7.74 14.49
C SER A 221 9.24 6.49 14.94
N THR A 222 8.58 5.32 14.94
CA THR A 222 9.20 4.03 15.25
C THR A 222 10.37 3.75 14.31
N ILE A 223 10.13 3.80 13.00
CA ILE A 223 11.17 3.55 11.99
C ILE A 223 12.32 4.57 12.09
N LYS A 224 12.02 5.86 12.29
CA LYS A 224 13.06 6.89 12.50
C LYS A 224 13.91 6.60 13.73
N ASN A 225 13.30 6.24 14.86
CA ASN A 225 14.02 5.93 16.09
C ASN A 225 14.91 4.69 15.92
N LEU A 226 14.40 3.65 15.24
CA LEU A 226 15.18 2.44 14.94
C LEU A 226 16.34 2.73 13.99
N LEU A 227 16.11 3.49 12.94
CA LEU A 227 17.16 3.92 12.00
C LEU A 227 18.21 4.78 12.69
N GLN A 228 17.83 5.70 13.57
CA GLN A 228 18.78 6.49 14.36
C GLN A 228 19.64 5.60 15.26
N LYS A 229 19.03 4.63 15.95
CA LYS A 229 19.73 3.66 16.79
C LYS A 229 20.70 2.80 15.99
N LYS A 230 20.36 2.43 14.76
CA LYS A 230 21.15 1.55 13.89
C LYS A 230 22.06 2.27 12.89
N ASN A 231 21.99 3.60 12.81
CA ASN A 231 22.77 4.38 11.86
C ASN A 231 24.30 4.10 11.90
N PRO A 232 24.95 3.98 13.08
CA PRO A 232 26.39 3.67 13.14
C PRO A 232 26.77 2.31 12.54
N GLU A 233 25.84 1.36 12.55
CA GLU A 233 26.02 0.02 11.99
C GLU A 233 25.72 0.03 10.48
N ILE A 234 24.63 0.69 10.07
CA ILE A 234 24.23 0.80 8.66
C ILE A 234 25.31 1.45 7.81
N LEU A 235 25.99 2.47 8.34
CA LEU A 235 27.07 3.17 7.65
C LEU A 235 28.27 2.29 7.32
N LYS A 236 28.42 1.14 7.99
CA LYS A 236 29.52 0.18 7.77
C LYS A 236 29.18 -0.89 6.75
N TYR A 237 27.91 -1.02 6.36
CA TYR A 237 27.51 -2.05 5.42
C TYR A 237 28.06 -1.78 4.04
N GLU A 238 28.63 -2.83 3.44
CA GLU A 238 29.03 -2.81 2.05
C GLU A 238 27.82 -2.46 1.16
N GLY A 239 28.05 -1.61 0.15
CA GLY A 239 27.00 -1.13 -0.76
C GLY A 239 26.11 -0.02 -0.18
N TYR A 240 26.33 0.46 1.05
CA TYR A 240 25.61 1.62 1.59
C TYR A 240 26.30 2.94 1.19
N HIS A 241 25.65 3.75 0.36
CA HIS A 241 26.21 4.99 -0.18
C HIS A 241 25.35 6.21 0.21
N PRO A 242 25.58 6.83 1.37
CA PRO A 242 24.82 7.98 1.82
C PRO A 242 25.33 9.31 1.23
N SER A 243 24.39 10.19 0.91
CA SER A 243 24.61 11.56 0.47
C SER A 243 23.62 12.48 1.18
N LYS A 244 24.14 13.59 1.73
CA LYS A 244 23.30 14.66 2.30
C LYS A 244 22.65 15.53 1.23
N LYS A 245 23.08 15.42 -0.02
CA LYS A 245 22.57 16.22 -1.14
C LYS A 245 21.29 15.59 -1.69
N ALA A 246 20.40 16.44 -2.21
CA ALA A 246 19.31 15.97 -3.05
C ALA A 246 19.88 15.34 -4.32
N TYR A 247 19.14 14.40 -4.90
CA TYR A 247 19.52 13.82 -6.18
C TYR A 247 19.56 14.91 -7.26
N SER A 248 20.71 15.08 -7.91
CA SER A 248 20.97 16.12 -8.91
C SER A 248 21.39 15.55 -10.27
N GLY A 249 21.04 14.30 -10.56
CA GLY A 249 21.36 13.67 -11.85
C GLY A 249 20.62 14.33 -13.01
N LYS A 250 21.17 14.21 -14.22
CA LYS A 250 20.66 14.84 -15.46
C LYS A 250 19.18 14.50 -15.72
N VAL A 251 18.77 13.29 -15.36
CA VAL A 251 17.40 12.82 -15.54
C VAL A 251 16.64 12.93 -14.22
N ALA A 252 15.59 13.75 -14.18
CA ALA A 252 14.72 13.88 -13.02
C ALA A 252 13.95 12.57 -12.76
N LEU A 253 14.23 11.89 -11.64
CA LEU A 253 13.69 10.56 -11.34
C LEU A 253 12.15 10.55 -11.27
N SER A 254 11.52 11.65 -10.83
CA SER A 254 10.06 11.79 -10.80
C SER A 254 9.39 11.71 -12.18
N THR A 255 10.16 11.88 -13.25
CA THR A 255 9.68 11.85 -14.65
C THR A 255 9.85 10.47 -15.31
N LEU A 256 10.48 9.51 -14.64
CA LEU A 256 10.76 8.16 -15.15
C LEU A 256 9.50 7.26 -15.19
N GLN A 257 8.33 7.81 -15.50
CA GLN A 257 7.10 7.02 -15.63
C GLN A 257 7.14 6.14 -16.91
N LYS A 258 6.02 6.02 -17.64
CA LYS A 258 5.90 5.07 -18.77
C LYS A 258 6.90 5.29 -19.92
N SER A 259 7.63 6.43 -19.96
CA SER A 259 8.63 6.78 -20.97
C SER A 259 10.08 6.68 -20.43
N ALA A 260 10.37 5.73 -19.54
CA ALA A 260 11.72 5.52 -19.00
C ALA A 260 12.63 4.65 -19.88
N ARG A 261 12.06 3.90 -20.83
CA ARG A 261 12.80 2.92 -21.65
C ARG A 261 13.94 3.59 -22.43
N ASN A 262 15.09 2.95 -22.43
CA ASN A 262 16.36 3.37 -23.04
C ASN A 262 16.98 4.66 -22.45
N LYS A 263 16.40 5.24 -21.40
CA LYS A 263 17.05 6.34 -20.68
C LYS A 263 18.21 5.78 -19.85
N THR A 264 19.30 6.54 -19.83
CA THR A 264 20.44 6.28 -18.96
C THR A 264 20.38 7.22 -17.76
N ILE A 265 20.55 6.68 -16.56
CA ILE A 265 20.61 7.43 -15.32
C ILE A 265 21.94 7.15 -14.61
N ASP A 266 22.61 8.19 -14.15
CA ASP A 266 23.89 8.07 -13.46
C ASP A 266 23.66 8.21 -11.95
N ILE A 267 24.00 7.17 -11.18
CA ILE A 267 23.75 7.09 -9.75
C ILE A 267 25.01 6.58 -9.06
N GLY A 268 25.53 7.35 -8.10
CA GLY A 268 26.64 6.91 -7.25
C GLY A 268 27.91 6.49 -8.00
N GLY A 269 28.15 7.02 -9.20
CA GLY A 269 29.28 6.67 -10.05
C GLY A 269 29.02 5.56 -11.08
N TYR A 270 27.84 4.94 -11.04
CA TYR A 270 27.39 3.91 -11.98
C TYR A 270 26.42 4.48 -13.01
N SER A 271 26.45 3.97 -14.23
CA SER A 271 25.52 4.33 -15.29
C SER A 271 24.52 3.20 -15.52
N TYR A 272 23.24 3.49 -15.38
CA TYR A 272 22.18 2.51 -15.53
C TYR A 272 21.31 2.79 -16.75
N GLN A 273 21.31 1.87 -17.71
CA GLN A 273 20.42 1.97 -18.86
C GLN A 273 19.11 1.23 -18.59
N ILE A 274 18.00 1.97 -18.48
CA ILE A 274 16.68 1.42 -18.20
C ILE A 274 16.17 0.65 -19.43
N LYS A 275 15.85 -0.63 -19.26
CA LYS A 275 15.30 -1.50 -20.31
C LYS A 275 13.78 -1.57 -20.28
N GLY A 276 13.17 -1.35 -19.11
CA GLY A 276 11.71 -1.37 -18.95
C GLY A 276 11.26 -1.12 -17.51
N CYS A 277 9.96 -0.89 -17.34
CA CYS A 277 9.33 -0.87 -16.02
C CYS A 277 9.05 -2.32 -15.61
N ALA A 278 9.59 -2.76 -14.48
CA ALA A 278 9.37 -4.09 -13.93
C ALA A 278 8.20 -4.11 -12.92
N GLY A 279 7.90 -2.97 -12.30
CA GLY A 279 6.77 -2.85 -11.37
C GLY A 279 6.55 -1.41 -10.92
N GLN A 280 5.31 -1.06 -10.60
CA GLN A 280 4.94 0.25 -10.09
C GLN A 280 4.03 0.11 -8.87
N GLY A 281 4.51 0.57 -7.71
CA GLY A 281 3.73 0.65 -6.47
C GLY A 281 3.41 2.10 -6.09
N GLY A 282 2.66 2.27 -4.99
CA GLY A 282 2.29 3.60 -4.49
C GLY A 282 3.47 4.46 -3.98
N PHE A 283 4.57 3.81 -3.58
CA PHE A 283 5.73 4.46 -2.93
C PHE A 283 7.07 4.21 -3.64
N ALA A 284 7.08 3.33 -4.65
CA ALA A 284 8.30 2.93 -5.35
C ALA A 284 8.04 2.62 -6.83
N GLN A 285 9.02 2.91 -7.67
CA GLN A 285 9.06 2.46 -9.06
C GLN A 285 10.24 1.50 -9.21
N VAL A 286 10.00 0.34 -9.84
CA VAL A 286 11.02 -0.68 -10.07
C VAL A 286 11.30 -0.77 -11.57
N PHE A 287 12.54 -0.56 -11.96
CA PHE A 287 12.99 -0.63 -13.34
C PHE A 287 13.95 -1.79 -13.54
N LYS A 288 13.83 -2.48 -14.68
CA LYS A 288 14.88 -3.35 -15.20
C LYS A 288 15.95 -2.47 -15.83
N ALA A 289 17.21 -2.61 -15.44
CA ALA A 289 18.32 -1.84 -16.01
C ALA A 289 19.58 -2.70 -16.21
N CYS A 290 20.44 -2.27 -17.14
CA CYS A 290 21.80 -2.81 -17.29
C CYS A 290 22.80 -1.84 -16.68
N CYS A 291 23.78 -2.35 -15.92
CA CYS A 291 24.84 -1.55 -15.29
C CYS A 291 26.01 -1.35 -16.27
N ASP A 292 26.52 -0.12 -16.35
CA ASP A 292 27.73 0.31 -17.07
C ASP A 292 27.84 -0.21 -18.52
N GLY A 293 26.70 -0.34 -19.20
CA GLY A 293 26.62 -0.81 -20.57
C GLY A 293 26.84 -2.33 -20.74
N ASN A 294 27.04 -3.09 -19.66
CA ASN A 294 27.13 -4.54 -19.69
C ASN A 294 25.72 -5.15 -19.81
N PRO A 295 25.37 -5.78 -20.96
CA PRO A 295 24.04 -6.37 -21.15
C PRO A 295 23.76 -7.57 -20.23
N ASP A 296 24.80 -8.22 -19.72
CA ASP A 296 24.68 -9.42 -18.87
C ASP A 296 24.47 -9.06 -17.39
N GLU A 297 24.81 -7.84 -16.98
CA GLU A 297 24.57 -7.32 -15.63
C GLU A 297 23.20 -6.62 -15.54
N VAL A 298 22.15 -7.43 -15.50
CA VAL A 298 20.78 -6.96 -15.35
C VAL A 298 20.39 -6.84 -13.88
N VAL A 299 19.99 -5.64 -13.48
CA VAL A 299 19.57 -5.31 -12.11
C VAL A 299 18.15 -4.75 -12.06
N ALA A 300 17.54 -4.86 -10.89
CA ALA A 300 16.31 -4.15 -10.54
C ALA A 300 16.67 -2.86 -9.79
N LEU A 301 16.22 -1.73 -10.32
CA LEU A 301 16.38 -0.40 -9.71
C LEU A 301 15.07 0.03 -9.07
N LYS A 302 15.00 -0.02 -7.74
CA LYS A 302 13.85 0.45 -6.98
C LYS A 302 14.10 1.86 -6.48
N ILE A 303 13.39 2.82 -7.06
CA ILE A 303 13.47 4.25 -6.73
C ILE A 303 12.31 4.60 -5.79
N GLN A 304 12.63 5.17 -4.63
CA GLN A 304 11.66 5.50 -3.58
C GLN A 304 11.74 6.97 -3.20
N LYS A 305 10.57 7.59 -2.99
CA LYS A 305 10.42 8.95 -2.49
C LYS A 305 9.33 8.98 -1.41
N PRO A 306 9.59 9.49 -0.20
CA PRO A 306 10.88 10.01 0.29
C PRO A 306 11.93 8.89 0.45
N ALA A 307 13.16 9.27 0.79
CA ALA A 307 14.24 8.36 1.07
C ALA A 307 13.90 7.37 2.21
N PHE A 308 14.15 6.08 1.99
CA PHE A 308 13.76 4.98 2.85
C PHE A 308 14.86 3.90 2.98
N PRO A 309 15.87 4.11 3.85
CA PRO A 309 17.00 3.18 3.99
C PRO A 309 16.66 1.89 4.76
N TRP A 310 15.49 1.81 5.39
CA TRP A 310 15.08 0.68 6.22
C TRP A 310 15.05 -0.65 5.46
N GLU A 311 14.59 -0.62 4.21
CA GLU A 311 14.54 -1.83 3.37
C GLU A 311 15.95 -2.44 3.18
N PHE A 312 16.96 -1.62 2.93
CA PHE A 312 18.35 -2.08 2.80
C PHE A 312 18.90 -2.63 4.12
N TYR A 313 18.54 -2.02 5.27
CA TYR A 313 18.90 -2.56 6.58
C TYR A 313 18.39 -3.99 6.76
N ILE A 314 17.14 -4.27 6.39
CA ILE A 314 16.57 -5.62 6.50
C ILE A 314 17.32 -6.60 5.61
N TYR A 315 17.64 -6.26 4.36
CA TYR A 315 18.47 -7.11 3.49
C TYR A 315 19.79 -7.53 4.16
N ARG A 316 20.47 -6.60 4.84
CA ARG A 316 21.72 -6.90 5.54
C ARG A 316 21.50 -7.83 6.74
N GLN A 317 20.37 -7.72 7.44
CA GLN A 317 20.02 -8.67 8.50
C GLN A 317 19.78 -10.09 7.95
N LEU A 318 19.19 -10.20 6.75
CA LEU A 318 19.05 -11.50 6.08
C LEU A 318 20.42 -12.11 5.78
N ASP A 319 21.35 -11.33 5.24
CA ASP A 319 22.71 -11.79 4.92
C ASP A 319 23.48 -12.28 6.16
N MET A 320 23.26 -11.65 7.31
CA MET A 320 23.93 -12.00 8.56
C MET A 320 23.31 -13.21 9.26
N ARG A 321 21.99 -13.42 9.13
CA ARG A 321 21.23 -14.37 9.99
C ARG A 321 20.76 -15.61 9.24
N ILE A 322 20.65 -15.57 7.92
CA ILE A 322 20.18 -16.70 7.10
C ILE A 322 21.38 -17.47 6.55
N PRO A 323 21.41 -18.81 6.69
CA PRO A 323 22.48 -19.63 6.13
C PRO A 323 22.62 -19.46 4.61
N GLY A 324 23.86 -19.44 4.11
CA GLY A 324 24.15 -19.20 2.69
C GLY A 324 23.38 -20.14 1.73
N LYS A 325 23.20 -21.40 2.10
CA LYS A 325 22.45 -22.39 1.29
C LYS A 325 20.96 -22.03 1.09
N GLU A 326 20.37 -21.27 2.01
CA GLU A 326 18.98 -20.84 1.94
C GLU A 326 18.83 -19.45 1.32
N ARG A 327 19.95 -18.75 1.06
CA ARG A 327 19.94 -17.32 0.75
C ARG A 327 19.25 -17.00 -0.58
N LEU A 328 19.21 -17.95 -1.52
CA LEU A 328 18.49 -17.84 -2.80
C LEU A 328 16.97 -17.66 -2.61
N SER A 329 16.42 -18.14 -1.50
CA SER A 329 15.00 -17.98 -1.12
C SER A 329 14.59 -16.57 -0.76
N PHE A 330 15.54 -15.63 -0.71
CA PHE A 330 15.30 -14.24 -0.39
C PHE A 330 16.06 -13.35 -1.39
N GLY A 331 15.50 -12.22 -1.79
CA GLY A 331 16.17 -11.30 -2.71
C GLY A 331 17.51 -10.79 -2.16
N TYR A 332 18.37 -10.31 -3.04
CA TYR A 332 19.65 -9.71 -2.66
C TYR A 332 19.73 -8.26 -3.16
N ALA A 333 20.11 -7.33 -2.28
CA ALA A 333 20.32 -5.93 -2.62
C ALA A 333 21.82 -5.62 -2.67
N HIS A 334 22.39 -5.45 -3.86
CA HIS A 334 23.82 -5.16 -4.02
C HIS A 334 24.23 -3.85 -3.34
N ARG A 335 23.38 -2.82 -3.43
CA ARG A 335 23.70 -1.48 -2.95
C ARG A 335 22.47 -0.61 -2.77
N LEU A 336 22.62 0.41 -1.93
CA LEU A 336 21.67 1.49 -1.72
C LEU A 336 22.38 2.84 -1.90
N HIS A 337 21.87 3.65 -2.82
CA HIS A 337 22.25 5.06 -2.93
C HIS A 337 21.20 5.91 -2.23
N LEU A 338 21.59 6.52 -1.10
CA LEU A 338 20.70 7.30 -0.27
C LEU A 338 20.97 8.80 -0.47
N TYR A 339 19.98 9.53 -0.96
CA TYR A 339 19.97 10.99 -1.09
C TYR A 339 19.01 11.60 -0.06
N SER A 340 19.01 12.94 0.07
CA SER A 340 18.10 13.60 1.02
C SER A 340 16.61 13.46 0.65
N ASP A 341 16.32 13.23 -0.63
CA ASP A 341 14.97 13.18 -1.19
C ASP A 341 14.59 11.81 -1.80
N TYR A 342 15.57 10.96 -2.11
CA TYR A 342 15.36 9.61 -2.67
C TYR A 342 16.22 8.54 -2.01
N SER A 343 15.72 7.30 -1.97
CA SER A 343 16.56 6.10 -1.90
C SER A 343 16.47 5.35 -3.23
N ILE A 344 17.60 4.86 -3.70
CA ILE A 344 17.69 4.05 -4.91
C ILE A 344 18.38 2.74 -4.56
N LEU A 345 17.58 1.69 -4.50
CA LEU A 345 18.03 0.34 -4.17
C LEU A 345 18.31 -0.42 -5.46
N VAL A 346 19.48 -1.05 -5.54
CA VAL A 346 19.90 -1.90 -6.66
C VAL A 346 19.93 -3.34 -6.18
N SER A 347 19.15 -4.21 -6.79
CA SER A 347 19.01 -5.61 -6.41
C SER A 347 19.07 -6.54 -7.62
N ASP A 348 19.15 -7.84 -7.37
CA ASP A 348 19.01 -8.86 -8.41
C ASP A 348 17.71 -8.66 -9.19
N PHE A 349 17.76 -8.84 -10.51
CA PHE A 349 16.58 -8.92 -11.35
C PHE A 349 16.28 -10.38 -11.71
N LEU A 350 15.17 -10.92 -11.19
CA LEU A 350 14.68 -12.24 -11.60
C LEU A 350 13.63 -12.09 -12.70
N ALA A 351 13.93 -12.63 -13.88
CA ALA A 351 13.11 -12.47 -15.09
C ALA A 351 11.93 -13.43 -15.20
N ASN A 352 11.74 -14.34 -14.24
CA ASN A 352 10.84 -15.49 -14.35
C ASN A 352 9.38 -15.19 -13.93
N GLY A 353 9.06 -13.93 -13.64
CA GLY A 353 7.76 -13.52 -13.12
C GLY A 353 7.56 -13.81 -11.63
N THR A 354 6.41 -13.39 -11.14
CA THR A 354 5.94 -13.56 -9.76
C THR A 354 5.02 -14.78 -9.64
N LEU A 355 4.76 -15.24 -8.41
CA LEU A 355 3.72 -16.23 -8.16
C LEU A 355 2.33 -15.69 -8.54
N GLN A 356 2.12 -14.37 -8.45
CA GLN A 356 0.89 -13.73 -8.93
C GLN A 356 0.71 -13.92 -10.45
N ASP A 357 1.79 -13.80 -11.23
CA ASP A 357 1.78 -14.05 -12.68
C ASP A 357 1.45 -15.52 -12.99
N ALA A 358 2.00 -16.46 -12.22
CA ALA A 358 1.68 -17.88 -12.35
C ALA A 358 0.20 -18.19 -12.03
N ILE A 359 -0.36 -17.60 -10.97
CA ILE A 359 -1.79 -17.74 -10.64
C ILE A 359 -2.65 -17.17 -11.78
N ASN A 360 -2.32 -15.98 -12.27
CA ASN A 360 -3.06 -15.32 -13.35
C ASN A 360 -2.98 -16.09 -14.68
N SER A 361 -1.83 -16.65 -15.02
CA SER A 361 -1.67 -17.48 -16.23
C SER A 361 -2.63 -18.69 -16.24
N ASN A 362 -2.79 -19.37 -15.10
CA ASN A 362 -3.75 -20.49 -15.00
C ASN A 362 -5.20 -20.03 -15.19
N VAL A 363 -5.56 -18.86 -14.65
CA VAL A 363 -6.89 -18.25 -14.84
C VAL A 363 -7.15 -17.98 -16.32
N VAL A 364 -6.17 -17.41 -17.04
CA VAL A 364 -6.26 -17.15 -18.49
C VAL A 364 -6.41 -18.44 -19.29
N LEU A 365 -5.74 -19.53 -18.87
CA LEU A 365 -5.88 -20.86 -19.45
C LEU A 365 -7.20 -21.58 -19.08
N GLY A 366 -8.10 -20.91 -18.35
CA GLY A 366 -9.43 -21.41 -18.03
C GLY A 366 -9.50 -22.33 -16.81
N GLY A 367 -8.48 -22.33 -15.95
CA GLY A 367 -8.39 -23.24 -14.79
C GLY A 367 -7.88 -22.58 -13.51
N ALA A 368 -7.94 -23.33 -12.41
CA ALA A 368 -7.15 -23.04 -11.21
C ALA A 368 -5.80 -23.76 -11.31
N MET A 369 -4.83 -23.35 -10.50
CA MET A 369 -3.54 -24.03 -10.45
C MET A 369 -3.73 -25.50 -10.02
N GLU A 370 -3.03 -26.41 -10.69
CA GLU A 370 -3.07 -27.84 -10.36
C GLU A 370 -2.62 -28.08 -8.92
N GLU A 371 -3.32 -28.94 -8.18
CA GLU A 371 -3.10 -29.13 -6.74
C GLU A 371 -1.64 -29.49 -6.39
N VAL A 372 -0.96 -30.26 -7.26
CA VAL A 372 0.45 -30.63 -7.08
C VAL A 372 1.37 -29.40 -7.10
N LEU A 373 1.10 -28.41 -7.96
CA LEU A 373 1.81 -27.12 -7.94
C LEU A 373 1.45 -26.30 -6.70
N CYS A 374 0.17 -26.28 -6.31
CA CYS A 374 -0.26 -25.59 -5.08
C CYS A 374 0.48 -26.13 -3.85
N ILE A 375 0.61 -27.46 -3.74
CA ILE A 375 1.34 -28.14 -2.67
C ILE A 375 2.82 -27.77 -2.69
N TYR A 376 3.45 -27.81 -3.87
CA TYR A 376 4.85 -27.42 -4.03
C TYR A 376 5.13 -25.99 -3.58
N TYR A 377 4.34 -25.01 -4.04
CA TYR A 377 4.52 -23.63 -3.61
C TYR A 377 4.16 -23.42 -2.14
N THR A 378 3.25 -24.22 -1.59
CA THR A 378 2.97 -24.21 -0.14
C THR A 378 4.20 -24.68 0.65
N ILE A 379 4.89 -25.73 0.21
CA ILE A 379 6.14 -26.20 0.82
C ILE A 379 7.21 -25.10 0.78
N GLU A 380 7.40 -24.45 -0.38
CA GLU A 380 8.37 -23.36 -0.53
C GLU A 380 8.04 -22.17 0.39
N MET A 381 6.78 -21.74 0.46
CA MET A 381 6.36 -20.66 1.34
C MET A 381 6.51 -21.00 2.83
N LEU A 382 6.19 -22.24 3.23
CA LEU A 382 6.39 -22.69 4.61
C LEU A 382 7.87 -22.70 4.98
N CYS A 383 8.74 -23.15 4.07
CA CYS A 383 10.20 -23.12 4.27
C CYS A 383 10.72 -21.68 4.44
N ILE A 384 10.27 -20.76 3.58
CA ILE A 384 10.61 -19.32 3.68
C ILE A 384 10.21 -18.77 5.05
N LEU A 385 8.98 -19.02 5.52
CA LEU A 385 8.51 -18.50 6.80
C LEU A 385 9.20 -19.16 8.00
N GLU A 386 9.52 -20.46 7.93
CA GLU A 386 10.30 -21.16 8.97
C GLU A 386 11.66 -20.47 9.15
N ILE A 387 12.42 -20.32 8.07
CA ILE A 387 13.74 -19.68 8.07
C ILE A 387 13.67 -18.22 8.53
N LEU A 388 12.69 -17.46 8.04
CA LEU A 388 12.57 -16.05 8.31
C LEU A 388 12.22 -15.77 9.78
N HIS A 389 11.27 -16.52 10.33
CA HIS A 389 10.88 -16.39 11.73
C HIS A 389 11.95 -16.91 12.68
N ASP A 390 12.76 -17.91 12.26
CA ASP A 390 13.97 -18.32 12.98
C ASP A 390 15.03 -17.22 13.04
N ALA A 391 15.22 -16.49 11.95
CA ALA A 391 16.07 -15.30 11.88
C ALA A 391 15.50 -14.08 12.64
N ARG A 392 14.35 -14.23 13.30
CA ARG A 392 13.63 -13.19 14.05
C ARG A 392 13.24 -11.99 13.18
N ILE A 393 12.81 -12.26 11.95
CA ILE A 393 12.32 -11.25 11.01
C ILE A 393 10.87 -11.59 10.66
N ILE A 394 10.03 -10.56 10.49
CA ILE A 394 8.70 -10.66 9.90
C ILE A 394 8.76 -9.90 8.57
N HIS A 395 8.18 -10.45 7.51
CA HIS A 395 8.10 -9.79 6.21
C HIS A 395 7.08 -8.64 6.23
N GLY A 396 5.87 -8.89 6.75
CA GLY A 396 4.84 -7.87 6.99
C GLY A 396 4.00 -7.47 5.77
N ASP A 397 4.37 -7.94 4.58
CA ASP A 397 3.62 -7.81 3.32
C ASP A 397 3.68 -9.09 2.48
N PHE A 398 3.51 -10.25 3.12
CA PHE A 398 3.65 -11.56 2.47
C PHE A 398 2.49 -11.82 1.50
N LYS A 399 2.76 -11.66 0.20
CA LYS A 399 1.75 -11.69 -0.88
C LYS A 399 2.39 -12.23 -2.18
N PRO A 400 1.59 -12.67 -3.17
CA PRO A 400 2.11 -13.39 -4.32
C PRO A 400 2.95 -12.51 -5.27
N ASP A 401 2.73 -11.19 -5.29
CA ASP A 401 3.55 -10.24 -6.07
C ASP A 401 5.00 -10.16 -5.56
N ASN A 402 5.20 -10.47 -4.28
CA ASN A 402 6.50 -10.39 -3.60
C ASN A 402 7.27 -11.73 -3.64
N LEU A 403 6.72 -12.75 -4.31
CA LEU A 403 7.34 -14.08 -4.45
C LEU A 403 7.77 -14.30 -5.90
N LEU A 404 9.05 -14.10 -6.19
CA LEU A 404 9.63 -14.28 -7.52
C LEU A 404 9.93 -15.75 -7.78
N ILE A 405 9.61 -16.25 -8.98
CA ILE A 405 9.85 -17.65 -9.33
C ILE A 405 11.33 -17.86 -9.66
N ARG A 406 11.92 -18.94 -9.15
CA ARG A 406 13.25 -19.41 -9.56
C ARG A 406 13.13 -20.73 -10.30
N TYR A 407 13.83 -20.82 -11.42
CA TYR A 407 14.01 -22.06 -12.15
C TYR A 407 15.44 -22.54 -12.00
N ALA A 408 15.61 -23.85 -11.78
CA ALA A 408 16.93 -24.47 -11.87
C ALA A 408 17.51 -24.31 -13.28
N ARG A 409 18.85 -24.23 -13.34
CA ARG A 409 19.58 -24.23 -14.62
C ARG A 409 19.55 -25.61 -15.27
N ASP A 410 19.79 -26.63 -14.45
CA ASP A 410 19.83 -28.03 -14.87
C ASP A 410 18.46 -28.72 -14.68
N ASP A 411 18.30 -29.87 -15.34
CA ASP A 411 17.10 -30.67 -15.20
C ASP A 411 16.90 -31.16 -13.77
N LEU A 412 15.68 -30.99 -13.25
CA LEU A 412 15.31 -31.51 -11.94
C LEU A 412 15.42 -33.04 -11.95
N ALA A 413 16.26 -33.61 -11.09
CA ALA A 413 16.37 -35.07 -10.94
C ALA A 413 15.08 -35.68 -10.35
N GLU A 414 14.80 -36.95 -10.68
CA GLU A 414 13.67 -37.72 -10.11
C GLU A 414 13.92 -38.24 -8.69
N ASP A 415 15.06 -37.86 -8.10
CA ASP A 415 15.45 -38.27 -6.76
C ASP A 415 14.59 -37.58 -5.69
N LEU A 416 13.79 -38.40 -4.99
CA LEU A 416 12.93 -37.97 -3.88
C LEU A 416 13.73 -37.35 -2.74
N GLU A 417 14.95 -37.83 -2.49
CA GLU A 417 15.77 -37.34 -1.40
C GLU A 417 16.28 -35.93 -1.72
N ASN A 418 16.66 -35.69 -2.98
CA ASN A 418 17.06 -34.35 -3.42
C ASN A 418 15.90 -33.34 -3.35
N PHE A 419 14.68 -33.76 -3.66
CA PHE A 419 13.50 -32.92 -3.46
C PHE A 419 13.27 -32.62 -1.97
N ARG A 420 13.32 -33.65 -1.11
CA ARG A 420 13.07 -33.51 0.34
C ARG A 420 14.11 -32.61 1.01
N GLN A 421 15.39 -32.82 0.70
CA GLN A 421 16.51 -32.08 1.26
C GLN A 421 16.80 -30.74 0.55
N ARG A 422 16.11 -30.47 -0.57
CA ARG A 422 16.32 -29.31 -1.45
C ARG A 422 17.79 -29.20 -1.89
N THR A 423 18.36 -30.28 -2.37
CA THR A 423 19.75 -30.38 -2.84
C THR A 423 19.83 -30.47 -4.36
N GLY A 424 21.02 -30.22 -4.91
CA GLY A 424 21.23 -30.21 -6.37
C GLY A 424 20.34 -29.16 -7.06
N PRO A 425 19.77 -29.47 -8.24
CA PRO A 425 18.89 -28.54 -8.97
C PRO A 425 17.67 -28.07 -8.16
N TRP A 426 17.19 -28.86 -7.20
CA TRP A 426 16.07 -28.47 -6.32
C TRP A 426 16.42 -27.34 -5.35
N SER A 427 17.70 -27.05 -5.11
CA SER A 427 18.12 -25.88 -4.33
C SER A 427 17.93 -24.56 -5.11
N GLU A 428 18.06 -24.61 -6.44
CA GLU A 428 17.91 -23.45 -7.32
C GLU A 428 16.44 -23.19 -7.69
N GLN A 429 15.67 -24.27 -7.88
CA GLN A 429 14.22 -24.23 -8.15
C GLN A 429 13.45 -23.78 -6.90
N GLY A 430 12.52 -22.83 -7.02
CA GLY A 430 11.78 -22.35 -5.83
C GLY A 430 11.16 -20.97 -5.96
N LEU A 431 10.97 -20.34 -4.81
CA LEU A 431 10.46 -18.96 -4.67
C LEU A 431 11.47 -18.07 -3.95
N SER A 432 11.69 -16.86 -4.45
CA SER A 432 12.52 -15.83 -3.82
C SER A 432 11.64 -14.68 -3.30
N LEU A 433 11.65 -14.47 -1.99
CA LEU A 433 10.89 -13.40 -1.33
C LEU A 433 11.60 -12.05 -1.46
N VAL A 434 10.89 -11.03 -1.92
CA VAL A 434 11.39 -9.66 -2.14
C VAL A 434 10.48 -8.61 -1.51
N ASP A 435 10.88 -7.33 -1.61
CA ASP A 435 10.17 -6.17 -1.07
C ASP A 435 10.10 -6.10 0.46
N TRP A 436 11.24 -5.78 1.07
CA TRP A 436 11.38 -5.65 2.53
C TRP A 436 10.95 -4.28 3.07
N GLY A 437 10.15 -3.54 2.30
CA GLY A 437 9.68 -2.20 2.69
C GLY A 437 8.88 -2.19 4.00
N ARG A 438 8.25 -3.33 4.34
CA ARG A 438 7.48 -3.55 5.57
C ARG A 438 8.14 -4.53 6.55
N GLY A 439 9.38 -4.95 6.27
CA GLY A 439 10.10 -5.90 7.11
C GLY A 439 10.26 -5.39 8.54
N ILE A 440 10.13 -6.29 9.52
CA ILE A 440 10.26 -6.00 10.95
C ILE A 440 11.35 -6.88 11.51
N ASP A 441 12.37 -6.25 12.09
CA ASP A 441 13.43 -6.95 12.83
C ASP A 441 13.03 -7.06 14.32
N LEU A 442 12.62 -8.26 14.74
CA LEU A 442 12.15 -8.51 16.10
C LEU A 442 13.24 -8.36 17.15
N SER A 443 14.53 -8.46 16.77
CA SER A 443 15.64 -8.28 17.73
C SER A 443 15.76 -6.85 18.25
N LEU A 444 15.09 -5.89 17.61
CA LEU A 444 15.07 -4.48 18.02
C LEU A 444 14.01 -4.17 19.07
N PHE A 445 13.16 -5.14 19.39
CA PHE A 445 12.06 -5.03 20.33
C PHE A 445 12.26 -6.04 21.47
N PRO A 446 11.71 -5.77 22.67
CA PRO A 446 11.59 -6.78 23.72
C PRO A 446 10.88 -8.05 23.22
N ASP A 447 11.26 -9.23 23.73
CA ASP A 447 10.76 -10.51 23.22
C ASP A 447 9.24 -10.65 23.28
N GLN A 448 8.62 -10.11 24.33
CA GLN A 448 7.19 -10.09 24.58
C GLN A 448 6.44 -9.01 23.78
N THR A 449 7.12 -8.26 22.92
CA THR A 449 6.47 -7.20 22.13
C THR A 449 5.47 -7.81 21.16
N GLU A 450 4.29 -7.20 21.14
CA GLU A 450 3.26 -7.41 20.15
C GLU A 450 3.02 -6.13 19.37
N PHE A 451 2.55 -6.31 18.14
CA PHE A 451 2.35 -5.21 17.22
C PHE A 451 0.89 -4.85 17.05
N ILE A 452 0.67 -3.57 16.83
CA ILE A 452 -0.60 -3.01 16.36
C ILE A 452 -0.34 -2.29 15.04
N GLY A 453 -1.41 -1.91 14.34
CA GLY A 453 -1.32 -1.27 13.04
C GLY A 453 -1.67 -2.22 11.90
N ASP A 454 -1.69 -1.66 10.69
CA ASP A 454 -2.36 -2.25 9.54
C ASP A 454 -1.39 -2.35 8.36
N SER A 455 -1.32 -3.53 7.73
CA SER A 455 -0.56 -3.73 6.50
C SER A 455 -1.14 -2.92 5.32
N ARG A 456 -2.41 -2.48 5.42
CA ARG A 456 -3.16 -1.68 4.45
C ARG A 456 -3.30 -2.34 3.06
N THR A 457 -3.01 -3.63 2.98
CA THR A 457 -3.21 -4.44 1.77
C THR A 457 -4.54 -5.17 1.94
N SER A 458 -5.61 -4.66 1.30
CA SER A 458 -7.01 -4.98 1.63
C SER A 458 -7.37 -6.47 1.75
N GLY A 459 -6.77 -7.36 0.95
CA GLY A 459 -6.99 -8.82 1.03
C GLY A 459 -6.04 -9.59 1.98
N PHE A 460 -5.02 -8.94 2.52
CA PHE A 460 -3.91 -9.55 3.30
C PHE A 460 -3.85 -9.06 4.75
N ARG A 461 -4.90 -8.38 5.23
CA ARG A 461 -5.03 -7.99 6.64
C ARG A 461 -5.34 -9.25 7.45
N CYS A 462 -4.46 -9.64 8.37
CA CYS A 462 -4.73 -10.80 9.24
C CYS A 462 -5.94 -10.54 10.16
N ILE A 463 -6.50 -11.60 10.74
CA ILE A 463 -7.69 -11.51 11.60
C ILE A 463 -7.50 -10.50 12.71
N GLN A 464 -6.33 -10.51 13.35
CA GLN A 464 -6.01 -9.58 14.43
C GLN A 464 -6.06 -8.13 13.94
N MET A 465 -5.55 -7.82 12.74
CA MET A 465 -5.71 -6.48 12.15
C MET A 465 -7.16 -6.14 11.84
N GLN A 466 -7.96 -7.10 11.35
CA GLN A 466 -9.38 -6.90 11.06
C GLN A 466 -10.19 -6.62 12.33
N GLU A 467 -9.80 -7.21 13.46
CA GLU A 467 -10.46 -7.09 14.76
C GLU A 467 -9.79 -6.09 15.71
N ASN A 468 -8.79 -5.33 15.25
CA ASN A 468 -7.99 -4.39 16.04
C ASN A 468 -7.33 -5.01 17.28
N LYS A 469 -6.86 -6.25 17.17
CA LYS A 469 -6.10 -6.98 18.18
C LYS A 469 -4.59 -6.92 17.90
N PRO A 470 -3.75 -7.10 18.93
CA PRO A 470 -2.32 -7.26 18.75
C PRO A 470 -1.97 -8.47 17.89
N TRP A 471 -0.86 -8.38 17.16
CA TRP A 471 -0.37 -9.43 16.27
C TRP A 471 1.15 -9.48 16.25
N LYS A 472 1.70 -10.60 15.78
CA LYS A 472 3.12 -10.82 15.55
C LYS A 472 3.31 -11.62 14.27
N TYR A 473 3.56 -12.93 14.36
CA TYR A 473 3.76 -13.79 13.19
C TYR A 473 2.49 -14.05 12.37
N GLN A 474 1.31 -13.73 12.92
CA GLN A 474 0.02 -13.91 12.25
C GLN A 474 -0.08 -13.13 10.93
N VAL A 475 0.66 -12.02 10.77
CA VAL A 475 0.63 -11.24 9.52
C VAL A 475 1.15 -12.05 8.32
N ASP A 476 2.27 -12.76 8.48
CA ASP A 476 2.87 -13.54 7.40
C ASP A 476 2.15 -14.88 7.20
N ALA A 477 1.75 -15.54 8.30
CA ALA A 477 0.98 -16.79 8.26
C ALA A 477 -0.37 -16.60 7.54
N TYR A 478 -1.08 -15.51 7.84
CA TYR A 478 -2.32 -15.19 7.14
C TYR A 478 -2.06 -14.91 5.66
N GLY A 479 -0.98 -14.20 5.32
CA GLY A 479 -0.59 -13.96 3.93
C GLY A 479 -0.38 -15.26 3.14
N LEU A 480 0.29 -16.25 3.75
CA LEU A 480 0.43 -17.58 3.17
C LEU A 480 -0.93 -18.23 2.91
N CYS A 481 -1.85 -18.20 3.88
CA CYS A 481 -3.20 -18.73 3.69
C CYS A 481 -3.95 -18.06 2.52
N VAL A 482 -3.85 -16.73 2.40
CA VAL A 482 -4.46 -16.00 1.28
C VAL A 482 -3.88 -16.49 -0.05
N ILE A 483 -2.55 -16.63 -0.16
CA ILE A 483 -1.90 -17.11 -1.39
C ILE A 483 -2.34 -18.53 -1.73
N VAL A 484 -2.37 -19.45 -0.76
CA VAL A 484 -2.82 -20.84 -0.96
C VAL A 484 -4.28 -20.87 -1.44
N HIS A 485 -5.14 -20.06 -0.84
CA HIS A 485 -6.52 -19.93 -1.27
C HIS A 485 -6.61 -19.40 -2.71
N MET A 486 -5.82 -18.40 -3.07
CA MET A 486 -5.77 -17.86 -4.43
C MET A 486 -5.32 -18.91 -5.45
N MET A 487 -4.30 -19.73 -5.12
CA MET A 487 -3.86 -20.82 -6.01
C MET A 487 -4.96 -21.88 -6.23
N LEU A 488 -5.72 -22.22 -5.18
CA LEU A 488 -6.77 -23.25 -5.23
C LEU A 488 -8.07 -22.75 -5.86
N HIS A 489 -8.45 -21.50 -5.58
CA HIS A 489 -9.80 -20.98 -5.84
C HIS A 489 -9.84 -19.77 -6.79
N ASN A 490 -8.69 -19.24 -7.23
CA ASN A 490 -8.57 -18.04 -8.07
C ASN A 490 -9.28 -16.81 -7.48
N SER A 491 -9.41 -16.75 -6.15
CA SER A 491 -10.07 -15.65 -5.44
C SER A 491 -9.39 -15.37 -4.11
N TYR A 492 -9.56 -14.15 -3.62
CA TYR A 492 -9.11 -13.77 -2.28
C TYR A 492 -9.83 -14.59 -1.22
N MET A 493 -9.12 -14.92 -0.16
CA MET A 493 -9.67 -15.70 0.95
C MET A 493 -10.68 -14.87 1.74
N GLU A 494 -11.90 -15.37 1.82
CA GLU A 494 -12.89 -14.91 2.80
C GLU A 494 -12.94 -15.89 3.96
N ILE A 495 -13.00 -15.36 5.18
CA ILE A 495 -13.06 -16.13 6.42
C ILE A 495 -14.49 -16.15 6.99
N GLU A 496 -14.83 -17.24 7.65
CA GLU A 496 -16.00 -17.36 8.52
C GLU A 496 -15.59 -17.72 9.94
N ARG A 497 -16.37 -17.21 10.90
CA ARG A 497 -16.18 -17.44 12.33
C ARG A 497 -17.13 -18.55 12.78
N ARG A 498 -16.59 -19.63 13.34
CA ARG A 498 -17.34 -20.78 13.84
C ARG A 498 -17.13 -20.99 15.35
N PRO A 499 -18.12 -21.52 16.09
CA PRO A 499 -17.92 -21.94 17.47
C PRO A 499 -16.85 -23.03 17.56
N SER A 500 -15.92 -22.89 18.49
CA SER A 500 -14.88 -23.91 18.73
C SER A 500 -15.39 -24.97 19.74
N PRO A 501 -15.05 -26.26 19.56
CA PRO A 501 -15.38 -27.32 20.53
C PRO A 501 -14.81 -27.09 21.92
N HIS A 502 -13.72 -26.33 22.04
CA HIS A 502 -13.02 -26.03 23.29
C HIS A 502 -13.47 -24.71 23.94
N GLY A 503 -14.60 -24.15 23.49
CA GLY A 503 -15.05 -22.81 23.86
C GLY A 503 -14.42 -21.72 22.99
N GLY A 504 -15.12 -20.59 22.84
CA GLY A 504 -14.69 -19.49 21.97
C GLY A 504 -15.04 -19.72 20.50
N HIS A 505 -14.22 -19.16 19.60
CA HIS A 505 -14.46 -19.21 18.16
C HIS A 505 -13.18 -19.56 17.40
N SER A 506 -13.32 -20.31 16.31
CA SER A 506 -12.27 -20.59 15.33
C SER A 506 -12.64 -20.00 13.98
N TYR A 507 -11.65 -19.63 13.19
CA TYR A 507 -11.82 -19.10 11.85
C TYR A 507 -11.40 -20.15 10.81
N GLN A 508 -12.10 -20.16 9.69
CA GLN A 508 -11.77 -21.00 8.53
C GLN A 508 -12.17 -20.31 7.23
N PRO A 509 -11.61 -20.73 6.08
CA PRO A 509 -12.04 -20.24 4.77
C PRO A 509 -13.50 -20.59 4.50
N LYS A 510 -14.25 -19.69 3.85
CA LYS A 510 -15.66 -19.91 3.47
C LYS A 510 -15.82 -20.92 2.34
N LEU A 511 -14.91 -20.92 1.36
CA LEU A 511 -15.03 -21.78 0.19
C LEU A 511 -14.65 -23.22 0.53
N PRO A 512 -15.47 -24.21 0.11
CA PRO A 512 -15.17 -25.62 0.36
C PRO A 512 -14.08 -26.13 -0.57
N PHE A 513 -13.30 -27.11 -0.09
CA PHE A 513 -12.33 -27.84 -0.91
C PHE A 513 -13.03 -28.79 -1.90
N LYS A 514 -12.44 -28.97 -3.08
CA LYS A 514 -12.93 -29.96 -4.06
C LYS A 514 -12.72 -31.38 -3.50
N ARG A 515 -13.67 -32.28 -3.78
CA ARG A 515 -13.69 -33.64 -3.20
C ARG A 515 -12.46 -34.50 -3.53
N TYR A 516 -11.84 -34.26 -4.68
CA TYR A 516 -10.66 -35.00 -5.15
C TYR A 516 -9.34 -34.45 -4.62
N TRP A 517 -9.36 -33.31 -3.90
CA TRP A 517 -8.18 -32.75 -3.26
C TRP A 517 -7.82 -33.48 -1.96
N LYS A 518 -6.63 -33.22 -1.44
CA LYS A 518 -6.17 -33.64 -0.12
C LYS A 518 -6.81 -32.75 0.95
N VAL A 519 -8.12 -32.88 1.10
CA VAL A 519 -8.97 -32.05 1.97
C VAL A 519 -8.42 -31.96 3.39
N GLU A 520 -8.01 -33.07 4.00
CA GLU A 520 -7.51 -33.07 5.38
C GLU A 520 -6.15 -32.37 5.51
N LEU A 521 -5.29 -32.44 4.49
CA LEU A 521 -4.01 -31.73 4.46
C LEU A 521 -4.24 -30.21 4.42
N TRP A 522 -5.15 -29.74 3.57
CA TRP A 522 -5.51 -28.33 3.47
C TRP A 522 -6.24 -27.82 4.72
N LYS A 523 -7.20 -28.57 5.25
CA LYS A 523 -7.88 -28.22 6.52
C LYS A 523 -6.88 -28.06 7.66
N ASN A 524 -5.91 -28.97 7.79
CA ASN A 524 -4.86 -28.89 8.80
C ASN A 524 -4.03 -27.59 8.66
N LEU A 525 -3.62 -27.24 7.42
CA LEU A 525 -2.91 -25.99 7.13
C LEU A 525 -3.70 -24.76 7.57
N PHE A 526 -4.92 -24.58 7.05
CA PHE A 526 -5.72 -23.39 7.32
C PHE A 526 -6.13 -23.29 8.79
N THR A 527 -6.49 -24.40 9.42
CA THR A 527 -6.88 -24.39 10.84
C THR A 527 -5.72 -23.93 11.72
N LYS A 528 -4.51 -24.45 11.49
CA LYS A 528 -3.33 -24.09 12.30
C LYS A 528 -2.86 -22.65 12.05
N LEU A 529 -2.77 -22.23 10.79
CA LEU A 529 -2.18 -20.92 10.44
C LEU A 529 -3.11 -19.74 10.66
N ILE A 530 -4.43 -19.91 10.49
CA ILE A 530 -5.40 -18.84 10.71
C ILE A 530 -5.62 -18.60 12.22
N ASN A 531 -5.52 -19.64 13.03
CA ASN A 531 -5.87 -19.62 14.46
C ASN A 531 -4.64 -19.68 15.39
N ILE A 532 -3.52 -19.07 14.98
CA ILE A 532 -2.29 -19.03 15.78
C ILE A 532 -2.51 -18.25 17.07
N ASN A 533 -2.25 -18.88 18.22
CA ASN A 533 -2.22 -18.22 19.51
C ASN A 533 -0.80 -17.76 19.89
N HIS A 534 -0.72 -16.80 20.80
CA HIS A 534 0.53 -16.18 21.23
C HIS A 534 1.45 -17.12 22.04
N THR A 535 0.90 -18.19 22.61
CA THR A 535 1.62 -19.21 23.37
C THR A 535 2.07 -20.39 22.53
N ASP A 536 1.61 -20.48 21.28
CA ASP A 536 1.89 -21.64 20.44
C ASP A 536 3.34 -21.61 19.97
N ASP A 537 3.98 -22.78 19.94
CA ASP A 537 5.26 -22.95 19.30
C ASP A 537 5.09 -22.87 17.77
N HIS A 538 5.01 -21.63 17.29
CA HIS A 538 4.77 -21.28 15.90
C HIS A 538 5.82 -21.90 14.96
N LYS A 539 7.06 -22.02 15.42
CA LYS A 539 8.17 -22.57 14.64
C LYS A 539 7.97 -24.06 14.39
N ASN A 540 7.72 -24.82 15.45
CA ASN A 540 7.44 -26.25 15.32
C ASN A 540 6.14 -26.51 14.54
N MET A 541 5.16 -25.61 14.65
CA MET A 541 3.93 -25.69 13.85
C MET A 541 4.20 -25.52 12.34
N LEU A 542 4.99 -24.51 11.93
CA LEU A 542 5.38 -24.31 10.53
C LEU A 542 6.16 -25.53 9.99
N LYS A 543 7.12 -26.02 10.78
CA LYS A 543 7.92 -27.20 10.43
C LYS A 543 7.04 -28.45 10.24
N SER A 544 6.16 -28.73 11.19
CA SER A 544 5.22 -29.87 11.12
C SER A 544 4.29 -29.78 9.91
N LEU A 545 3.82 -28.58 9.58
CA LEU A 545 3.05 -28.36 8.36
C LEU A 545 3.90 -28.66 7.13
N ARG A 546 5.10 -28.09 7.00
CA ARG A 546 6.00 -28.33 5.86
C ARG A 546 6.25 -29.81 5.67
N GLU A 547 6.62 -30.52 6.74
CA GLU A 547 6.89 -31.95 6.73
C GLU A 547 5.66 -32.74 6.25
N SER A 548 4.44 -32.40 6.70
CA SER A 548 3.22 -33.09 6.24
C SER A 548 2.96 -32.94 4.73
N PHE A 549 3.25 -31.78 4.14
CA PHE A 549 3.12 -31.57 2.69
C PHE A 549 4.25 -32.26 1.91
N GLN A 550 5.48 -32.23 2.43
CA GLN A 550 6.62 -32.94 1.84
C GLN A 550 6.43 -34.46 1.88
N ASP A 551 5.99 -35.01 3.00
CA ASP A 551 5.69 -36.44 3.15
C ASP A 551 4.62 -36.87 2.16
N TYR A 552 3.58 -36.06 1.94
CA TYR A 552 2.60 -36.33 0.90
C TYR A 552 3.24 -36.35 -0.51
N MET A 553 4.05 -35.36 -0.87
CA MET A 553 4.73 -35.32 -2.17
C MET A 553 5.69 -36.49 -2.37
N CYS A 554 6.40 -36.89 -1.33
CA CYS A 554 7.34 -38.02 -1.34
C CYS A 554 6.65 -39.39 -1.23
N SER A 555 5.37 -39.45 -0.82
CA SER A 555 4.64 -40.72 -0.68
C SER A 555 4.42 -41.45 -2.00
N ASN A 556 4.48 -40.73 -3.13
CA ASN A 556 4.31 -41.29 -4.46
C ASN A 556 5.25 -40.59 -5.47
N PRO A 557 6.26 -41.29 -6.02
CA PRO A 557 7.17 -40.73 -7.02
C PRO A 557 6.48 -40.11 -8.24
N GLN A 558 5.28 -40.56 -8.60
CA GLN A 558 4.50 -39.99 -9.70
C GLN A 558 4.10 -38.53 -9.43
N LEU A 559 4.00 -38.10 -8.18
CA LEU A 559 3.73 -36.71 -7.83
C LEU A 559 4.91 -35.80 -8.18
N ILE A 560 6.14 -36.24 -7.93
CA ILE A 560 7.34 -35.50 -8.33
C ILE A 560 7.47 -35.47 -9.85
N LYS A 561 7.20 -36.58 -10.53
CA LYS A 561 7.16 -36.62 -12.00
C LYS A 561 6.12 -35.64 -12.57
N LYS A 562 4.89 -35.64 -12.02
CA LYS A 562 3.84 -34.69 -12.40
C LYS A 562 4.25 -33.25 -12.09
N LEU A 563 4.87 -32.99 -10.94
CA LEU A 563 5.37 -31.67 -10.57
C LEU A 563 6.37 -31.14 -11.61
N ARG A 564 7.36 -31.94 -12.01
CA ARG A 564 8.36 -31.55 -13.03
C ARG A 564 7.70 -31.16 -14.35
N GLN A 565 6.73 -31.95 -14.81
CA GLN A 565 5.96 -31.65 -16.04
C GLN A 565 5.18 -30.34 -15.91
N LEU A 566 4.55 -30.10 -14.77
CA LEU A 566 3.79 -28.88 -14.50
C LEU A 566 4.70 -27.65 -14.41
N LEU A 567 5.87 -27.76 -13.76
CA LEU A 567 6.86 -26.69 -13.69
C LEU A 567 7.42 -26.34 -15.08
N ALA A 568 7.70 -27.35 -15.91
CA ALA A 568 8.14 -27.14 -17.29
C ALA A 568 7.05 -26.42 -18.11
N LYS A 569 5.78 -26.85 -18.00
CA LYS A 569 4.64 -26.21 -18.66
C LYS A 569 4.47 -24.75 -18.20
N GLN A 570 4.58 -24.50 -16.90
CA GLN A 570 4.50 -23.14 -16.34
C GLN A 570 5.64 -22.25 -16.85
N LYS A 571 6.88 -22.77 -16.89
CA LYS A 571 8.04 -22.05 -17.44
C LYS A 571 7.77 -21.60 -18.87
N THR A 572 7.32 -22.51 -19.74
CA THR A 572 6.98 -22.17 -21.13
C THR A 572 5.89 -21.11 -21.23
N SER A 573 4.83 -21.21 -20.41
CA SER A 573 3.73 -20.24 -20.40
C SER A 573 4.19 -18.84 -19.97
N LEU A 574 4.98 -18.75 -18.91
CA LEU A 574 5.45 -17.45 -18.38
C LEU A 574 6.53 -16.82 -19.26
N CYS A 575 7.36 -17.61 -19.95
CA CYS A 575 8.35 -17.08 -20.89
C CYS A 575 7.76 -16.62 -22.24
N SER A 576 6.53 -17.06 -22.57
CA SER A 576 5.83 -16.71 -23.80
C SER A 576 4.91 -15.48 -23.64
N SER A 577 4.85 -14.92 -22.43
CA SER A 577 4.07 -13.73 -22.04
C SER A 577 4.98 -12.51 -21.96
#